data_AF-A0A1F8QC31-F1
#
_entry.id   AF-A0A1F8QC31-F1
#
_cell.length_a   1.000
_cell.length_b   1.000
_cell.length_c   1.000
_cell.angle_alpha   90.00
_cell.angle_beta   90.00
_cell.angle_gamma   90.00
#
_symmetry.space_group_name_H-M   'P 1'
#
loop_
_entity.id
_entity.type
_entity.pdbx_description
1 polymer ?
#
loop_
_entity_poly.entity_id
_entity_poly.type
_entity_poly.pdbx_seq_one_letter_code
_entity_poly.pdbx_strand_id
1 'polypeptide(L)'
;MSSRFLDWLHQAEADLRHANNSLEAGDFEWSCFAAHQAAEKAIKATLMKYGSEAWGHTITVLMGNLTDQIHTPTQVLIDNARILDKYYIPTRYPNGFDSGAPTDFYTESEALQAIKLAEQIIEFCRDQINRPE
;
A
#
# COMPACT_ATOMS: atom_id res chain seq x y z
N MET A 1 14.40 -20.75 6.65
CA MET A 1 14.40 -19.41 7.26
C MET A 1 12.99 -19.14 7.75
N SER A 2 12.80 -18.69 8.99
CA SER A 2 11.49 -18.25 9.45
C SER A 2 11.02 -17.10 8.57
N SER A 3 9.76 -17.14 8.14
CA SER A 3 9.17 -16.07 7.34
C SER A 3 9.16 -14.77 8.17
N ARG A 4 9.72 -13.68 7.64
CA ARG A 4 9.77 -12.35 8.30
C ARG A 4 8.48 -11.55 8.09
N PHE A 5 7.36 -12.21 7.84
CA PHE A 5 6.10 -11.53 7.48
C PHE A 5 5.65 -10.52 8.55
N LEU A 6 5.88 -10.79 9.83
CA LEU A 6 5.56 -9.84 10.91
C LEU A 6 6.39 -8.55 10.84
N ASP A 7 7.66 -8.64 10.41
CA ASP A 7 8.49 -7.45 10.23
C ASP A 7 7.98 -6.59 9.06
N TRP A 8 7.51 -7.23 7.99
CA TRP A 8 6.91 -6.55 6.84
C TRP A 8 5.60 -5.86 7.22
N LEU A 9 4.74 -6.53 8.00
CA LEU A 9 3.50 -5.93 8.49
C LEU A 9 3.80 -4.77 9.44
N HIS A 10 4.78 -4.91 10.34
CA HIS A 10 5.18 -3.82 11.22
C HIS A 10 5.71 -2.59 10.43
N GLN A 11 6.47 -2.81 9.35
CA GLN A 11 6.89 -1.72 8.48
C GLN A 11 5.70 -1.09 7.72
N ALA A 12 4.72 -1.88 7.27
CA ALA A 12 3.50 -1.35 6.66
C ALA A 12 2.76 -0.38 7.60
N GLU A 13 2.67 -0.73 8.88
CA GLU A 13 2.07 0.14 9.89
C GLU A 13 2.90 1.41 10.14
N ALA A 14 4.23 1.31 10.08
CA ALA A 14 5.11 2.47 10.17
C ALA A 14 4.94 3.41 8.96
N ASP A 15 4.78 2.85 7.76
CA ASP A 15 4.55 3.63 6.54
C ASP A 15 3.17 4.31 6.58
N LEU A 16 2.14 3.66 7.11
CA LEU A 16 0.83 4.28 7.30
C LEU A 16 0.90 5.45 8.31
N ARG A 17 1.66 5.28 9.41
CA ARG A 17 1.94 6.41 10.33
C ARG A 17 2.68 7.53 9.63
N HIS A 18 3.65 7.21 8.77
CA HIS A 18 4.35 8.21 7.99
C HIS A 18 3.42 8.95 7.03
N ALA A 19 2.49 8.25 6.38
CA ALA A 19 1.49 8.89 5.51
C ALA A 19 0.64 9.92 6.25
N ASN A 20 0.21 9.60 7.49
CA ASN A 20 -0.51 10.55 8.35
C ASN A 20 0.37 11.75 8.74
N ASN A 21 1.62 11.51 9.16
CA ASN A 21 2.54 12.61 9.50
C ASN A 21 2.82 13.53 8.29
N SER A 22 2.96 12.97 7.08
CA SER A 22 3.15 13.74 5.85
C SER A 22 1.90 14.54 5.48
N LEU A 23 0.70 13.99 5.71
CA LEU A 23 -0.55 14.74 5.55
C LEU A 23 -0.58 15.97 6.49
N GLU A 24 -0.24 15.77 7.77
CA GLU A 24 -0.20 16.86 8.76
C GLU A 24 0.85 17.93 8.41
N ALA A 25 1.97 17.53 7.79
CA ALA A 25 3.02 18.44 7.34
C ALA A 25 2.66 19.20 6.05
N GLY A 26 1.62 18.80 5.32
CA GLY A 26 1.27 19.34 4.01
C GLY A 26 2.05 18.72 2.84
N ASP A 27 2.82 17.66 3.08
CA ASP A 27 3.58 16.93 2.07
C ASP A 27 2.68 15.86 1.40
N PHE A 28 1.69 16.32 0.64
CA PHE A 28 0.60 15.47 0.14
C PHE A 28 1.06 14.36 -0.82
N GLU A 29 2.07 14.63 -1.65
CA GLU A 29 2.68 13.64 -2.53
C GLU A 29 3.40 12.53 -1.76
N TRP A 30 4.07 12.90 -0.65
CA TRP A 30 4.72 11.94 0.24
C TRP A 30 3.71 11.14 1.03
N SER A 31 2.61 11.77 1.45
CA SER A 31 1.50 11.06 2.08
C SER A 31 0.91 9.99 1.15
N CYS A 32 0.64 10.34 -0.11
CA CYS A 32 0.18 9.40 -1.14
C CYS A 32 1.19 8.26 -1.38
N PHE A 33 2.48 8.58 -1.49
CA PHE A 33 3.53 7.57 -1.69
C PHE A 33 3.66 6.61 -0.50
N ALA A 34 3.66 7.15 0.72
CA ALA A 34 3.75 6.37 1.95
C ALA A 34 2.53 5.46 2.12
N ALA A 35 1.33 5.93 1.77
CA ALA A 35 0.12 5.11 1.75
C ALA A 35 0.22 3.94 0.76
N HIS A 36 0.75 4.16 -0.44
CA HIS A 36 1.06 3.06 -1.37
C HIS A 36 2.06 2.06 -0.76
N GLN A 37 3.15 2.55 -0.18
CA GLN A 37 4.17 1.70 0.46
C GLN A 37 3.59 0.87 1.61
N ALA A 38 2.71 1.44 2.41
CA ALA A 38 2.03 0.75 3.49
C ALA A 38 1.19 -0.44 2.97
N ALA A 39 0.36 -0.20 1.95
CA ALA A 39 -0.44 -1.26 1.32
C ALA A 39 0.43 -2.33 0.64
N GLU A 40 1.47 -1.94 -0.10
CA GLU A 40 2.42 -2.86 -0.75
C GLU A 40 3.04 -3.82 0.26
N LYS A 41 3.58 -3.29 1.36
CA LYS A 41 4.27 -4.10 2.37
C LYS A 41 3.32 -5.01 3.14
N ALA A 42 2.07 -4.58 3.40
CA ALA A 42 1.06 -5.43 4.03
C ALA A 42 0.67 -6.63 3.16
N ILE A 43 0.49 -6.42 1.85
CA ILE A 43 0.21 -7.51 0.91
C ILE A 43 1.41 -8.46 0.81
N LYS A 44 2.64 -7.93 0.74
CA LYS A 44 3.85 -8.77 0.76
C LYS A 44 3.98 -9.59 2.03
N ALA A 45 3.68 -9.00 3.20
CA ALA A 45 3.61 -9.75 4.46
C ALA A 45 2.62 -10.92 4.35
N THR A 46 1.44 -10.68 3.78
CA THR A 46 0.42 -11.71 3.61
C THR A 46 0.91 -12.83 2.69
N LEU A 47 1.46 -12.51 1.51
CA LEU A 47 2.03 -13.49 0.58
C LEU A 47 3.16 -14.31 1.24
N MET A 48 4.03 -13.65 2.01
CA MET A 48 5.12 -14.31 2.74
C MET A 48 4.64 -15.24 3.85
N LYS A 49 3.50 -14.95 4.51
CA LYS A 49 2.89 -15.85 5.50
C LYS A 49 2.48 -17.17 4.83
N TYR A 50 1.90 -17.09 3.64
CA TYR A 50 1.37 -18.23 2.90
C TYR A 50 2.36 -18.85 1.88
N GLY A 51 3.64 -18.45 1.94
CA GLY A 51 4.70 -19.03 1.11
C GLY A 51 4.63 -18.65 -0.38
N SER A 52 3.95 -17.56 -0.72
CA SER A 52 3.78 -17.08 -2.10
C SER A 52 4.84 -16.06 -2.52
N GLU A 53 4.96 -15.82 -3.83
CA GLU A 53 5.89 -14.83 -4.39
C GLU A 53 5.46 -13.39 -4.07
N ALA A 54 6.37 -12.60 -3.51
CA ALA A 54 6.11 -11.24 -3.01
C ALA A 54 7.02 -10.19 -3.70
N TRP A 55 7.12 -10.23 -5.03
CA TRP A 55 8.02 -9.36 -5.81
C TRP A 55 7.30 -8.28 -6.62
N GLY A 56 7.99 -7.15 -6.85
CA GLY A 56 7.45 -5.98 -7.55
C GLY A 56 6.80 -4.95 -6.61
N HIS A 57 6.22 -3.90 -7.19
CA HIS A 57 5.60 -2.77 -6.45
C HIS A 57 4.12 -2.57 -6.76
N THR A 58 3.61 -3.20 -7.81
CA THR A 58 2.22 -3.06 -8.20
C THR A 58 1.34 -3.91 -7.27
N ILE A 59 0.60 -3.25 -6.38
CA ILE A 59 -0.27 -3.86 -5.37
C ILE A 59 -1.31 -4.75 -6.02
N THR A 60 -1.88 -4.33 -7.15
CA THR A 60 -2.87 -5.15 -7.87
C THR A 60 -2.30 -6.45 -8.41
N VAL A 61 -1.06 -6.46 -8.88
CA VAL A 61 -0.35 -7.67 -9.32
C VAL A 61 -0.05 -8.55 -8.11
N LEU A 62 0.44 -7.97 -7.01
CA LEU A 62 0.69 -8.69 -5.76
C LEU A 62 -0.60 -9.35 -5.22
N MET A 63 -1.74 -8.66 -5.27
CA MET A 63 -3.05 -9.22 -4.90
C MET A 63 -3.46 -10.39 -5.79
N GLY A 64 -3.10 -10.37 -7.07
CA GLY A 64 -3.32 -11.49 -7.99
C GLY A 64 -2.53 -12.75 -7.65
N ASN A 65 -1.46 -12.63 -6.86
CA ASN A 65 -0.63 -13.76 -6.42
C ASN A 65 -1.10 -14.39 -5.09
N LEU A 66 -2.20 -13.88 -4.49
CA LEU A 66 -2.76 -14.46 -3.27
C LEU A 66 -3.28 -15.88 -3.55
N THR A 67 -2.88 -16.83 -2.73
CA THR A 67 -3.28 -18.24 -2.86
C THR A 67 -4.72 -18.48 -2.40
N ASP A 68 -5.29 -19.63 -2.76
CA ASP A 68 -6.62 -20.08 -2.31
C ASP A 68 -6.77 -20.22 -0.79
N GLN A 69 -5.66 -20.23 -0.03
CA GLN A 69 -5.66 -20.21 1.44
C GLN A 69 -6.07 -18.85 2.03
N ILE A 70 -6.08 -17.82 1.19
CA ILE A 70 -6.39 -16.43 1.55
C ILE A 70 -7.79 -16.12 1.04
N HIS A 71 -8.59 -15.38 1.81
CA HIS A 71 -9.85 -14.90 1.29
C HIS A 71 -9.64 -14.05 0.04
N THR A 72 -10.43 -14.33 -0.99
CA THR A 72 -10.44 -13.52 -2.19
C THR A 72 -10.73 -12.06 -1.84
N PRO A 73 -9.83 -11.12 -2.19
CA PRO A 73 -10.09 -9.70 -2.01
C PRO A 73 -11.38 -9.30 -2.72
N THR A 74 -12.17 -8.42 -2.11
CA THR A 74 -13.35 -7.88 -2.77
C THR A 74 -12.95 -7.00 -3.95
N GLN A 75 -13.86 -6.81 -4.91
CA GLN A 75 -13.61 -5.91 -6.04
C GLN A 75 -13.26 -4.48 -5.57
N VAL A 76 -13.85 -4.03 -4.46
CA VAL A 76 -13.54 -2.74 -3.84
C VAL A 76 -12.07 -2.66 -3.42
N LEU A 77 -11.51 -3.69 -2.76
CA LEU A 77 -10.09 -3.69 -2.39
C LEU A 77 -9.15 -3.69 -3.59
N ILE A 78 -9.54 -4.38 -4.66
CA ILE A 78 -8.78 -4.37 -5.92
C ILE A 78 -8.80 -2.97 -6.55
N ASP A 79 -9.94 -2.30 -6.53
CA ASP A 79 -10.06 -0.93 -7.04
C ASP A 79 -9.28 0.07 -6.19
N ASN A 80 -9.25 -0.10 -4.86
CA ASN A 80 -8.40 0.66 -3.97
C ASN A 80 -6.92 0.50 -4.33
N ALA A 81 -6.47 -0.73 -4.57
CA ALA A 81 -5.10 -1.02 -4.98
C ALA A 81 -4.75 -0.35 -6.33
N ARG A 82 -5.68 -0.34 -7.30
CA ARG A 82 -5.49 0.35 -8.59
C ARG A 82 -5.31 1.85 -8.45
N ILE A 83 -5.97 2.46 -7.48
CA ILE A 83 -5.79 3.89 -7.17
C ILE A 83 -4.39 4.10 -6.59
N LEU A 84 -4.03 3.33 -5.57
CA LEU A 84 -2.73 3.44 -4.92
C LEU A 84 -1.56 3.17 -5.87
N ASP A 85 -1.67 2.22 -6.80
CA ASP A 85 -0.63 1.90 -7.79
C ASP A 85 -0.19 3.14 -8.59
N LYS A 86 -1.09 4.11 -8.78
CA LYS A 86 -0.80 5.39 -9.46
C LYS A 86 0.06 6.33 -8.63
N TYR A 87 0.24 6.06 -7.34
CA TYR A 87 1.06 6.85 -6.42
C TYR A 87 2.46 6.30 -6.21
N TYR A 88 2.85 5.21 -6.90
CA TYR A 88 4.18 4.63 -6.74
C TYR A 88 5.30 5.48 -7.36
N ILE A 89 5.14 5.88 -8.62
CA ILE A 89 6.14 6.63 -9.40
C ILE A 89 5.82 8.13 -9.45
N PRO A 90 4.62 8.58 -9.87
CA PRO A 90 4.37 9.99 -10.16
C PRO A 90 4.53 10.92 -8.95
N THR A 91 4.33 10.43 -7.72
CA THR A 91 4.56 11.17 -6.46
C THR A 91 6.00 11.61 -6.25
N ARG A 92 6.98 11.05 -6.97
CA ARG A 92 8.42 11.29 -6.74
C ARG A 92 9.17 11.80 -7.97
N TYR A 93 8.64 11.56 -9.17
CA TYR A 93 9.36 11.85 -10.41
C TYR A 93 8.63 12.93 -11.22
N PRO A 94 9.23 14.12 -11.41
CA PRO A 94 8.66 15.18 -12.25
C PRO A 94 8.32 14.73 -13.66
N ASN A 95 9.05 13.76 -14.21
CA ASN A 95 8.82 13.19 -15.54
C ASN A 95 7.44 12.50 -15.69
N GLY A 96 6.69 12.33 -14.60
CA GLY A 96 5.29 11.89 -14.63
C GLY A 96 4.29 12.99 -15.01
N PHE A 97 4.74 14.24 -15.14
CA PHE A 97 3.93 15.40 -15.46
C PHE A 97 4.51 16.19 -16.65
N ASP A 98 3.67 16.90 -17.39
CA ASP A 98 4.10 17.71 -18.53
C ASP A 98 4.98 18.91 -18.11
N SER A 99 4.82 19.39 -16.87
CA SER A 99 5.62 20.45 -16.25
C SER A 99 5.47 20.42 -14.72
N GLY A 100 6.27 21.20 -13.98
CA GLY A 100 6.18 21.28 -12.51
C GLY A 100 6.85 20.13 -11.77
N ALA A 101 6.71 20.12 -10.44
CA ALA A 101 7.18 19.05 -9.55
C ALA A 101 5.98 18.34 -8.91
N PRO A 102 6.11 17.07 -8.45
CA PRO A 102 5.00 16.35 -7.82
C PRO A 102 4.29 17.13 -6.70
N THR A 103 5.05 17.83 -5.84
CA THR A 103 4.52 18.67 -4.75
C THR A 103 3.52 19.76 -5.21
N ASP A 104 3.53 20.14 -6.49
CA ASP A 104 2.61 21.14 -7.05
C ASP A 104 1.22 20.55 -7.38
N PHE A 105 1.10 19.22 -7.48
CA PHE A 105 -0.07 18.55 -8.06
C PHE A 105 -0.95 17.80 -7.06
N TYR A 106 -0.36 17.27 -5.98
CA TYR A 106 -1.11 16.46 -5.02
C TYR A 106 -1.85 17.32 -4.01
N THR A 107 -3.06 16.89 -3.68
CA THR A 107 -3.96 17.63 -2.79
C THR A 107 -4.15 16.91 -1.45
N GLU A 108 -4.58 17.67 -0.43
CA GLU A 108 -5.01 17.13 0.86
C GLU A 108 -6.08 16.03 0.70
N SER A 109 -7.04 16.23 -0.21
CA SER A 109 -8.10 15.25 -0.47
C SER A 109 -7.57 13.93 -1.03
N GLU A 110 -6.55 13.97 -1.88
CA GLU A 110 -5.92 12.75 -2.42
C GLU A 110 -5.10 12.05 -1.34
N ALA A 111 -4.38 12.80 -0.50
CA ALA A 111 -3.64 12.24 0.63
C ALA A 111 -4.56 11.54 1.64
N LEU A 112 -5.66 12.21 2.05
CA LEU A 112 -6.70 11.64 2.90
C LEU A 112 -7.31 10.37 2.30
N GLN A 113 -7.61 10.41 0.99
CA GLN A 113 -8.12 9.24 0.29
C GLN A 113 -7.09 8.10 0.30
N ALA A 114 -5.83 8.37 -0.07
CA ALA A 114 -4.77 7.38 -0.14
C ALA A 114 -4.58 6.66 1.21
N ILE A 115 -4.53 7.41 2.32
CA ILE A 115 -4.45 6.87 3.68
C ILE A 115 -5.61 5.90 3.94
N LYS A 116 -6.84 6.33 3.70
CA LYS A 116 -8.04 5.50 3.90
C LYS A 116 -8.00 4.21 3.07
N LEU A 117 -7.56 4.29 1.82
CA LEU A 117 -7.45 3.12 0.94
C LEU A 117 -6.38 2.14 1.47
N ALA A 118 -5.24 2.66 1.94
CA ALA A 118 -4.17 1.86 2.53
C ALA A 118 -4.61 1.18 3.83
N GLU A 119 -5.34 1.89 4.71
CA GLU A 119 -5.93 1.33 5.92
C GLU A 119 -6.82 0.12 5.61
N GLN A 120 -7.72 0.25 4.63
CA GLN A 120 -8.62 -0.84 4.23
C GLN A 120 -7.86 -2.08 3.75
N ILE A 121 -6.75 -1.90 3.03
CA ILE A 121 -5.90 -3.00 2.57
C ILE A 121 -5.13 -3.61 3.74
N ILE A 122 -4.59 -2.81 4.65
CA ILE A 122 -3.87 -3.28 5.84
C ILE A 122 -4.79 -4.09 6.75
N GLU A 123 -6.02 -3.64 6.98
CA GLU A 123 -7.00 -4.39 7.78
C GLU A 123 -7.32 -5.74 7.14
N PHE A 124 -7.55 -5.77 5.83
CA PHE A 124 -7.70 -7.03 5.11
C PHE A 124 -6.49 -7.96 5.34
N CYS A 125 -5.26 -7.46 5.20
CA CYS A 125 -4.04 -8.24 5.44
C CYS A 125 -3.93 -8.74 6.88
N ARG A 126 -4.24 -7.91 7.87
CA ARG A 126 -4.26 -8.30 9.30
C ARG A 126 -5.24 -9.43 9.56
N ASP A 127 -6.44 -9.37 8.98
CA ASP A 127 -7.43 -10.43 9.10
C ASP A 127 -6.91 -11.75 8.53
N GLN A 128 -6.24 -11.74 7.38
CA GLN A 128 -5.63 -12.95 6.81
C GLN A 128 -4.46 -13.45 7.67
N ILE A 129 -3.63 -12.54 8.18
CA ILE A 129 -2.45 -12.89 8.98
C ILE A 129 -2.82 -13.44 10.36
N ASN A 130 -3.95 -13.03 10.95
CA ASN A 130 -4.38 -13.51 12.27
C ASN A 130 -5.28 -14.75 12.21
N ARG A 131 -5.59 -15.26 11.02
CA ARG A 131 -6.37 -16.48 10.88
C ARG A 131 -5.63 -17.70 11.45
N PRO A 132 -6.31 -18.51 12.29
CA PRO A 132 -5.79 -19.81 12.69
C PRO A 132 -5.66 -20.73 11.48
N GLU A 133 -4.65 -21.59 11.51
CA GLU A 133 -4.43 -22.66 10.52
C GLU A 133 -5.58 -23.67 10.48
#